data_AF-A0A0W7X807-F1
#
_entry.id   AF-A0A0W7X807-F1
#
_cell.length_a   1.000
_cell.length_b   1.000
_cell.length_c   1.000
_cell.angle_alpha   90.00
_cell.angle_beta   90.00
_cell.angle_gamma   90.00
#
_symmetry.space_group_name_H-M   'P 1'
#
loop_
_entity.id
_entity.type
_entity.pdbx_description
1 polymer ?
#
loop_
_entity_poly.entity_id
_entity_poly.type
_entity_poly.pdbx_seq_one_letter_code
_entity_poly.pdbx_strand_id
1 'polypeptide(L)'
;MDRHPLTPLAAKVITDLAKVGIPAHVVDNSDDRSHVHCGVVLHLYSCPSDPSGQELLLRWYVPDEDGYRGEGARERLEVMGAAATLTAAVVSVLTAFGHRVRTAYEEPDLPYPFVYVQFMDETP
;
A
#
# COMPACT_ATOMS: atom_id res chain seq x y z
N MET A 1 -13.22 6.00 -11.91
CA MET A 1 -12.78 4.88 -11.06
C MET A 1 -13.69 3.64 -11.14
N ASP A 2 -14.92 3.70 -11.67
CA ASP A 2 -15.90 2.59 -11.58
C ASP A 2 -15.70 1.39 -12.55
N ARG A 3 -14.58 1.32 -13.28
CA ARG A 3 -14.34 0.25 -14.27
C ARG A 3 -13.08 -0.58 -14.00
N HIS A 4 -12.33 -0.27 -12.94
CA HIS A 4 -11.14 -1.06 -12.61
C HIS A 4 -11.57 -2.36 -11.91
N PRO A 5 -11.07 -3.55 -12.31
CA PRO A 5 -11.44 -4.83 -11.71
C PRO A 5 -11.14 -4.89 -10.21
N LEU A 6 -10.17 -4.09 -9.74
CA LEU A 6 -9.77 -4.02 -8.33
C LEU A 6 -10.56 -3.00 -7.49
N THR A 7 -11.48 -2.22 -8.08
CA THR A 7 -12.27 -1.22 -7.34
C THR A 7 -13.04 -1.84 -6.16
N PRO A 8 -13.69 -3.02 -6.28
CA PRO A 8 -14.36 -3.65 -5.15
C PRO A 8 -13.41 -4.06 -4.02
N LEU A 9 -12.24 -4.61 -4.37
CA LEU A 9 -11.23 -5.01 -3.39
C LEU A 9 -10.65 -3.78 -2.68
N ALA A 10 -10.39 -2.69 -3.41
CA ALA A 10 -9.88 -1.45 -2.84
C ALA A 10 -10.87 -0.85 -1.85
N ALA A 11 -12.16 -0.82 -2.20
CA ALA A 11 -13.22 -0.37 -1.30
C ALA A 11 -13.31 -1.20 -0.02
N LYS A 12 -13.17 -2.53 -0.13
CA LYS A 12 -13.16 -3.44 1.03
C LYS A 12 -11.94 -3.19 1.93
N VAL A 13 -10.75 -3.11 1.36
CA VAL A 13 -9.50 -2.83 2.08
C VAL A 13 -9.57 -1.49 2.82
N ILE A 14 -10.05 -0.43 2.16
CA ILE A 14 -10.23 0.90 2.80
C ILE A 14 -11.20 0.81 3.97
N THR A 15 -12.32 0.12 3.77
CA THR A 15 -13.35 -0.04 4.82
C THR A 15 -12.78 -0.79 6.03
N ASP A 16 -12.00 -1.85 5.81
CA ASP A 16 -11.43 -2.66 6.88
C ASP A 16 -10.33 -1.92 7.65
N LEU A 17 -9.48 -1.15 6.95
CA LEU A 17 -8.50 -0.27 7.60
C LEU A 17 -9.18 0.86 8.40
N ALA A 18 -10.26 1.44 7.88
CA ALA A 18 -11.01 2.49 8.57
C ALA A 18 -11.65 1.99 9.88
N LYS A 19 -12.08 0.72 9.95
CA LYS A 19 -12.62 0.10 11.19
C LYS A 19 -11.62 0.11 12.36
N VAL A 20 -10.32 0.17 12.07
CA VAL A 20 -9.25 0.22 13.07
C VAL A 20 -8.55 1.58 13.13
N GLY A 21 -9.12 2.61 12.48
CA GLY A 21 -8.60 3.97 12.50
C GLY A 21 -7.37 4.22 11.63
N ILE A 22 -7.09 3.35 10.64
CA ILE A 22 -5.99 3.55 9.68
C ILE A 22 -6.56 4.24 8.43
N PRO A 23 -6.23 5.52 8.16
CA PRO A 23 -6.69 6.20 6.96
C PRO A 23 -5.97 5.66 5.72
N ALA A 24 -6.74 5.38 4.69
CA ALA A 24 -6.25 4.87 3.40
C ALA A 24 -6.85 5.70 2.25
N HIS A 25 -6.01 6.08 1.29
CA HIS A 25 -6.37 6.92 0.15
C HIS A 25 -6.03 6.19 -1.15
N VAL A 26 -6.96 6.15 -2.10
CA VAL A 26 -6.67 5.62 -3.44
C VAL A 26 -5.99 6.70 -4.26
N VAL A 27 -4.83 6.37 -4.83
CA VAL A 27 -4.15 7.21 -5.81
C VAL A 27 -4.16 6.50 -7.15
N ASP A 28 -4.62 7.20 -8.17
CA ASP A 28 -4.45 6.81 -9.57
C ASP A 28 -3.10 7.40 -10.01
N ASN A 29 -2.26 6.59 -10.68
CA ASN A 29 -0.92 6.96 -11.15
C ASN A 29 -0.88 8.23 -12.04
N SER A 30 -2.04 8.78 -12.40
CA SER A 30 -2.20 10.00 -13.19
C SER A 30 -2.13 11.31 -12.42
N ASP A 31 -2.15 11.32 -11.08
CA ASP A 31 -2.20 12.57 -10.29
C ASP A 31 -1.34 12.49 -9.03
N ASP A 32 -0.03 12.47 -9.25
CA ASP A 32 0.96 12.29 -8.19
C ASP A 32 1.19 13.63 -7.45
N ARG A 33 0.93 13.61 -6.13
CA ARG A 33 1.42 14.52 -5.05
C ARG A 33 0.49 15.57 -4.43
N SER A 34 -0.73 15.85 -4.92
CA SER A 34 -1.48 17.04 -4.46
C SER A 34 -2.40 16.87 -3.23
N HIS A 35 -2.78 15.65 -2.82
CA HIS A 35 -3.86 15.47 -1.84
C HIS A 35 -3.62 14.50 -0.68
N VAL A 36 -2.51 13.75 -0.67
CA VAL A 36 -2.22 12.85 0.45
C VAL A 36 -1.33 13.58 1.45
N HIS A 37 -1.93 14.00 2.57
CA HIS A 37 -1.21 14.68 3.65
C HIS A 37 -0.71 13.71 4.74
N CYS A 38 -1.25 12.48 4.80
CA CYS A 38 -0.84 11.42 5.73
C CYS A 38 -1.51 10.08 5.39
N GLY A 39 -0.91 8.95 5.76
CA GLY A 39 -1.57 7.63 5.79
C GLY A 39 -1.10 6.61 4.74
N VAL A 40 -1.96 5.62 4.47
CA VAL A 40 -1.70 4.56 3.48
C VAL A 40 -2.18 5.01 2.11
N VAL A 41 -1.34 4.83 1.11
CA VAL A 41 -1.69 5.05 -0.29
C VAL A 41 -1.96 3.70 -0.96
N LEU A 42 -3.18 3.50 -1.44
CA LEU A 42 -3.55 2.39 -2.30
C LEU A 42 -3.31 2.75 -3.76
N HIS A 43 -2.43 1.98 -4.39
CA HIS A 43 -2.20 1.95 -5.82
C HIS A 43 -2.98 0.79 -6.41
N LEU A 44 -3.83 1.11 -7.38
CA LEU A 44 -4.45 0.11 -8.24
C LEU A 44 -3.40 -0.32 -9.27
N TYR A 45 -2.54 -1.28 -8.90
CA TYR A 45 -1.41 -1.71 -9.73
C TYR A 45 -1.69 -3.06 -10.40
N SER A 46 -1.78 -3.08 -11.72
CA SER A 46 -1.66 -4.33 -12.48
C SER A 46 -0.18 -4.69 -12.54
N CYS A 47 0.29 -5.58 -11.67
CA CYS A 47 1.71 -5.97 -11.65
C CYS A 47 2.14 -6.51 -13.03
N PRO A 48 3.13 -5.91 -13.73
CA PRO A 48 3.56 -6.38 -15.05
C PRO A 48 4.09 -7.81 -15.03
N SER A 49 4.62 -8.25 -13.89
CA SER A 49 5.16 -9.60 -13.68
C SER A 49 4.11 -10.63 -13.25
N ASP A 50 2.86 -10.22 -13.00
CA ASP A 50 1.74 -11.14 -12.80
C ASP A 50 0.67 -10.88 -13.88
N PRO A 51 0.60 -11.68 -14.95
CA PRO A 51 -0.36 -11.51 -16.02
C PRO A 51 -1.82 -11.72 -15.57
N SER A 52 -2.07 -12.20 -14.35
CA SER A 52 -3.41 -12.17 -13.75
C SER A 52 -3.86 -10.75 -13.39
N GLY A 53 -2.92 -9.86 -13.05
CA GLY A 53 -3.18 -8.44 -12.80
C GLY A 53 -4.11 -8.16 -11.61
N GLN A 54 -4.19 -9.07 -10.63
CA GLN A 54 -5.19 -8.99 -9.57
C GLN A 54 -4.64 -8.69 -8.15
N GLU A 55 -3.71 -7.75 -8.02
CA GLU A 55 -3.17 -7.34 -6.70
C GLU A 55 -3.34 -5.84 -6.47
N LEU A 56 -3.69 -5.45 -5.24
CA LEU A 56 -3.64 -4.05 -4.80
C LEU A 56 -2.33 -3.78 -4.08
N LEU A 57 -1.63 -2.73 -4.46
CA LEU A 57 -0.42 -2.29 -3.78
C LEU A 57 -0.77 -1.21 -2.74
N LEU A 58 -0.40 -1.43 -1.49
CA LEU A 58 -0.46 -0.46 -0.40
C LEU A 58 0.96 0.02 -0.11
N ARG A 59 1.20 1.32 -0.30
CA ARG A 59 2.45 2.00 0.06
C ARG A 59 2.20 3.07 1.13
N TRP A 60 3.25 3.50 1.81
CA TRP A 60 3.16 4.57 2.80
C TRP A 60 3.39 5.91 2.11
N TYR A 61 2.60 6.91 2.47
CA TYR A 61 3.00 8.28 2.16
C TYR A 61 4.10 8.70 3.15
N VAL A 62 5.30 8.95 2.63
CA VAL A 62 6.40 9.52 3.40
C VAL A 62 6.62 10.96 2.90
N PRO A 63 6.29 11.99 3.70
CA PRO A 63 6.60 13.37 3.35
C PRO A 63 8.10 13.52 3.08
N ASP A 64 8.46 14.28 2.04
CA ASP A 64 9.85 14.57 1.67
C ASP A 64 10.72 13.32 1.42
N GLU A 65 10.10 12.22 0.93
CA GLU A 65 10.77 10.96 0.57
C GLU A 65 12.01 11.15 -0.31
N ASP A 66 11.94 12.06 -1.28
CA ASP A 66 13.05 12.40 -2.17
C ASP A 66 14.26 12.97 -1.38
N GLY A 67 14.02 13.67 -0.26
CA GLY A 67 15.05 14.18 0.64
C GLY A 67 15.79 13.08 1.40
N TYR A 68 15.13 11.95 1.69
CA TYR A 68 15.76 10.81 2.37
C TYR A 68 16.60 9.91 1.44
N ARG A 69 16.57 10.13 0.12
CA ARG A 69 17.38 9.37 -0.85
C ARG A 69 18.88 9.72 -0.79
N GLY A 70 19.24 10.89 -0.25
CA GLY A 70 20.60 11.44 -0.32
C GLY A 70 21.39 11.57 1.00
N GLU A 71 20.78 11.38 2.18
CA GLU A 71 21.43 11.74 3.45
C GLU A 71 21.64 10.58 4.45
N GLY A 72 22.72 10.73 5.23
CA GLY A 72 23.25 9.71 6.13
C GLY A 72 22.43 9.49 7.41
N ALA A 73 21.83 8.31 7.47
CA ALA A 73 22.07 7.31 8.52
C ALA A 73 21.39 7.41 9.92
N ARG A 74 20.42 8.28 10.18
CA ARG A 74 19.53 8.06 11.35
C ARG A 74 18.06 8.27 11.07
N GLU A 75 17.69 9.42 10.55
CA GLU A 75 16.29 9.75 10.24
C GLU A 75 15.69 8.77 9.23
N ARG A 76 16.44 8.41 8.18
CA ARG A 76 16.04 7.35 7.25
C ARG A 76 15.79 6.01 7.94
N LEU A 77 16.61 5.63 8.93
CA LEU A 77 16.42 4.37 9.68
C LEU A 77 15.19 4.45 10.59
N GLU A 78 14.94 5.60 11.20
CA GLU A 78 13.75 5.86 12.01
C GLU A 78 12.48 5.79 11.15
N VAL A 79 12.47 6.45 9.99
CA VAL A 79 11.38 6.41 9.01
C VAL A 79 11.17 4.99 8.48
N MET A 80 12.25 4.27 8.15
CA MET A 80 12.17 2.88 7.69
C MET A 80 11.62 1.94 8.80
N GLY A 81 12.04 2.13 10.05
CA GLY A 81 11.53 1.37 11.19
C GLY A 81 10.05 1.66 11.46
N ALA A 82 9.62 2.92 11.32
CA ALA A 82 8.22 3.31 11.37
C ALA A 82 7.43 2.64 10.24
N ALA A 83 7.90 2.73 8.99
CA ALA A 83 7.25 2.10 7.83
C ALA A 83 7.14 0.58 7.99
N ALA A 84 8.18 -0.09 8.52
CA ALA A 84 8.13 -1.53 8.81
C ALA A 84 7.10 -1.88 9.89
N THR A 85 6.99 -1.05 10.94
CA THR A 85 5.99 -1.22 12.00
C THR A 85 4.58 -1.05 11.47
N LEU A 86 4.35 0.00 10.66
CA LEU A 86 3.06 0.22 10.01
C LEU A 86 2.71 -0.92 9.05
N THR A 87 3.70 -1.45 8.32
CA THR A 87 3.54 -2.62 7.45
C THR A 87 3.07 -3.84 8.23
N ALA A 88 3.73 -4.15 9.34
CA ALA A 88 3.34 -5.26 10.19
C ALA A 88 1.91 -5.09 10.75
N ALA A 89 1.55 -3.87 11.18
CA ALA A 89 0.22 -3.57 11.69
C ALA A 89 -0.87 -3.74 10.61
N VAL A 90 -0.67 -3.18 9.42
CA VAL A 90 -1.60 -3.30 8.30
C VAL A 90 -1.72 -4.76 7.83
N VAL A 91 -0.61 -5.49 7.72
CA VAL A 91 -0.63 -6.93 7.41
C VAL A 91 -1.47 -7.70 8.43
N SER A 92 -1.27 -7.45 9.72
CA SER A 92 -2.02 -8.12 10.78
C SER A 92 -3.51 -7.82 10.71
N VAL A 93 -3.88 -6.55 10.53
CA VAL A 93 -5.28 -6.12 10.38
C VAL A 93 -5.93 -6.77 9.16
N LEU A 94 -5.30 -6.66 7.99
CA LEU A 94 -5.86 -7.20 6.75
C LEU A 94 -6.00 -8.72 6.81
N THR A 95 -5.01 -9.42 7.37
CA THR A 95 -5.10 -10.87 7.58
C THR A 95 -6.23 -11.23 8.54
N ALA A 96 -6.44 -10.46 9.61
CA ALA A 96 -7.54 -10.68 10.55
C ALA A 96 -8.92 -10.48 9.91
N PHE A 97 -9.03 -9.61 8.90
CA PHE A 97 -10.23 -9.43 8.07
C PHE A 97 -10.34 -10.46 6.91
N GLY A 98 -9.42 -11.43 6.84
CA GLY A 98 -9.45 -12.52 5.87
C GLY A 98 -8.84 -12.18 4.50
N HIS A 99 -8.13 -11.06 4.38
CA HIS A 99 -7.41 -10.72 3.15
C HIS A 99 -6.14 -11.57 3.02
N ARG A 100 -5.81 -11.97 1.80
CA ARG A 100 -4.54 -12.61 1.49
C ARG A 100 -3.50 -11.54 1.14
N VAL A 101 -2.45 -11.44 1.95
CA VAL A 101 -1.45 -10.38 1.84
C VAL A 101 -0.04 -10.92 1.62
N ARG A 102 0.76 -10.18 0.86
CA ARG A 102 2.18 -10.44 0.62
C ARG A 102 2.96 -9.15 0.88
N THR A 103 4.03 -9.22 1.67
CA THR A 103 4.96 -8.10 1.88
C THR A 103 6.13 -8.19 0.92
N ALA A 104 6.59 -7.06 0.39
CA ALA A 104 7.81 -6.98 -0.40
C ALA A 104 8.61 -5.72 -0.04
N TYR A 105 9.91 -5.77 -0.35
CA TYR A 105 10.92 -4.78 0.05
C TYR A 105 11.82 -4.35 -1.11
N GLU A 106 11.65 -4.95 -2.30
CA GLU A 106 12.64 -4.91 -3.39
C GLU A 106 11.96 -4.53 -4.72
N GLU A 107 11.37 -3.32 -4.78
CA GLU A 107 11.11 -2.67 -6.06
C GLU A 107 12.06 -1.47 -6.21
N PRO A 108 12.76 -1.29 -7.34
CA PRO A 108 13.74 -0.22 -7.52
C PRO A 108 13.19 1.20 -7.24
N ASP A 109 11.89 1.37 -7.44
CA ASP A 109 11.19 2.65 -7.27
C ASP A 109 10.59 2.84 -5.88
N LEU A 110 10.58 1.79 -5.03
CA LEU A 110 9.97 1.79 -3.69
C LEU A 110 11.04 1.56 -2.61
N PRO A 111 11.53 2.63 -1.96
CA PRO A 111 12.60 2.53 -0.97
C PRO A 111 12.14 2.05 0.42
N TYR A 112 10.84 1.83 0.61
CA TYR A 112 10.22 1.42 1.87
C TYR A 112 9.40 0.13 1.70
N PRO A 113 9.13 -0.63 2.77
CA PRO A 113 8.29 -1.83 2.70
C PRO A 113 6.88 -1.50 2.21
N PHE A 114 6.25 -2.42 1.48
CA PHE A 114 4.88 -2.28 1.00
C PHE A 114 4.13 -3.61 1.03
N VAL A 115 2.81 -3.54 0.84
CA VAL A 115 1.90 -4.70 0.95
C VAL A 115 1.14 -4.87 -0.36
N TYR A 116 1.14 -6.09 -0.89
CA TYR A 116 0.17 -6.51 -1.90
C TYR A 116 -1.01 -7.21 -1.23
N VAL A 117 -2.22 -6.85 -1.64
CA VAL A 117 -3.45 -7.56 -1.27
C VAL A 117 -3.97 -8.27 -2.51
N GLN A 118 -4.08 -9.59 -2.43
CA GLN A 118 -4.49 -10.42 -3.55
C GLN A 118 -6.02 -10.45 -3.65
N PHE A 119 -6.52 -10.31 -4.87
CA PHE A 119 -7.90 -10.66 -5.16
C PHE A 119 -8.08 -12.16 -4.98
N MET A 120 -9.09 -12.54 -4.21
CA MET A 120 -9.52 -13.93 -4.13
C MET A 120 -10.83 -14.02 -4.88
N ASP A 121 -10.83 -14.66 -6.05
CA ASP A 121 -12.09 -15.06 -6.68
C ASP A 121 -12.80 -15.98 -5.69
N GLU A 122 -13.91 -15.52 -5.11
CA GLU A 122 -14.86 -16.39 -4.44
C GLU A 122 -15.51 -17.27 -5.51
N THR A 123 -14.80 -18.31 -5.94
CA THR A 123 -15.42 -19.37 -6.72
C THR A 123 -16.20 -20.28 -5.74
N PRO A 124 -17.51 -20.48 -5.95
CA PRO A 124 -18.36 -21.29 -5.09
C PRO A 124 -18.02 -22.79 -5.11
#